data_AF-A0A527XJ14-F1
#
_entry.id   AF-A0A527XJ14-F1
#
_cell.length_a   1.000
_cell.length_b   1.000
_cell.length_c   1.000
_cell.angle_alpha   90.00
_cell.angle_beta   90.00
_cell.angle_gamma   90.00
#
_symmetry.space_group_name_H-M   'P 1'
#
loop_
_entity.id
_entity.type
_entity.pdbx_description
1 polymer ?
#
loop_
_entity_poly.entity_id
_entity_poly.type
_entity_poly.pdbx_seq_one_letter_code
_entity_poly.pdbx_strand_id
1 'polypeptide(L)'
;YIQSVETGIRDYLKTGPLGFPVVDVAVNLSDGSYHAVDSSDMAFQMAAKLAMKEGMAACSPVLLEPIMKVEIVTPSDATSKIIA
;
A
#
# COMPACT_ATOMS: atom_id res chain seq x y z
N TYR A 1 -21.89 5.32 -0.28
CA TYR A 1 -20.59 5.88 0.16
C TYR A 1 -19.52 4.85 0.53
N ILE A 2 -19.84 3.63 0.99
CA ILE A 2 -18.82 2.63 1.38
C ILE A 2 -17.85 2.30 0.22
N GLN A 3 -18.37 2.10 -0.99
CA GLN A 3 -17.54 1.90 -2.19
C GLN A 3 -16.62 3.10 -2.48
N SER A 4 -17.09 4.31 -2.18
CA SER A 4 -16.34 5.56 -2.36
C SER A 4 -15.19 5.65 -1.36
N VAL A 5 -15.40 5.21 -0.11
CA VAL A 5 -14.34 5.06 0.89
C VAL A 5 -13.30 4.03 0.43
N GLU A 6 -13.73 2.86 -0.02
CA GLU A 6 -12.84 1.83 -0.55
C GLU A 6 -12.02 2.33 -1.74
N THR A 7 -12.66 3.06 -2.66
CA THR A 7 -11.99 3.67 -3.82
C THR A 7 -10.91 4.66 -3.37
N GLY A 8 -11.20 5.50 -2.38
CA GLY A 8 -10.23 6.43 -1.80
C GLY A 8 -9.03 5.72 -1.16
N ILE A 9 -9.28 4.65 -0.41
CA ILE A 9 -8.23 3.81 0.18
C ILE A 9 -7.37 3.18 -0.91
N ARG A 10 -7.97 2.48 -1.87
CA ARG A 10 -7.26 1.80 -2.96
C ARG A 10 -6.42 2.75 -3.79
N ASP A 11 -6.89 3.98 -3.98
CA ASP A 11 -6.13 4.98 -4.71
C ASP A 11 -4.92 5.47 -3.92
N TYR A 12 -5.05 5.66 -2.60
CA TYR A 12 -3.91 5.95 -1.73
C TYR A 12 -2.86 4.82 -1.73
N LEU A 13 -3.30 3.55 -1.74
CA LEU A 13 -2.37 2.40 -1.75
C LEU A 13 -1.46 2.33 -2.98
N LYS A 14 -1.79 3.03 -4.08
CA LYS A 14 -0.91 3.10 -5.27
C LYS A 14 0.34 3.94 -5.02
N THR A 15 0.26 4.93 -4.14
CA THR A 15 1.36 5.86 -3.83
C THR A 15 1.33 6.17 -2.35
N GLY A 16 1.95 5.28 -1.57
CA GLY A 16 2.05 5.36 -0.12
C GLY A 16 2.96 6.49 0.37
N PRO A 17 3.25 6.54 1.68
CA PRO A 17 4.01 7.62 2.29
C PRO A 17 5.45 7.73 1.78
N LEU A 18 6.02 6.61 1.30
CA LEU A 18 7.37 6.54 0.73
C LEU A 18 7.40 6.71 -0.81
N GLY A 19 6.25 7.00 -1.44
CA GLY A 19 6.14 7.13 -2.90
C GLY A 19 6.00 5.81 -3.66
N PHE A 20 5.94 4.68 -2.97
CA PHE A 20 5.78 3.34 -3.56
C PHE A 20 4.39 2.76 -3.24
N PRO A 21 3.93 1.75 -4.01
CA PRO A 21 2.71 1.03 -3.67
C PRO A 21 2.81 0.39 -2.28
N VAL A 22 1.72 0.46 -1.52
CA VAL A 22 1.58 -0.15 -0.20
C VAL A 22 0.93 -1.52 -0.37
N VAL A 23 1.56 -2.55 0.19
CA VAL A 23 1.10 -3.94 0.13
C VAL A 23 0.98 -4.52 1.54
N ASP A 24 0.31 -5.66 1.66
CA ASP A 24 0.14 -6.42 2.91
C ASP A 24 -0.50 -5.61 4.06
N VAL A 25 -1.56 -4.87 3.73
CA VAL A 25 -2.35 -4.08 4.70
C VAL A 25 -3.80 -4.55 4.78
N ALA A 26 -4.37 -4.45 5.97
CA ALA A 26 -5.80 -4.62 6.22
C ALA A 26 -6.38 -3.30 6.73
N VAL A 27 -7.50 -2.86 6.15
CA VAL A 27 -8.18 -1.61 6.55
C VAL A 27 -9.57 -1.95 7.05
N ASN A 28 -9.90 -1.49 8.27
CA ASN A 28 -11.21 -1.71 8.89
C ASN A 28 -11.96 -0.38 9.02
N LEU A 29 -13.08 -0.23 8.29
CA LEU A 29 -14.00 0.89 8.45
C LEU A 29 -14.88 0.61 9.67
N SER A 30 -14.51 1.18 10.82
CA SER A 30 -15.14 0.87 12.11
C SER A 30 -16.35 1.76 12.42
N ASP A 31 -16.30 3.02 12.00
CA ASP A 31 -17.34 4.01 12.30
C ASP A 31 -17.33 5.13 11.22
N GLY A 32 -18.39 5.93 11.19
CA GLY A 32 -18.49 7.10 10.34
C GLY A 32 -19.84 7.81 10.43
N SER A 33 -19.85 9.10 10.13
CA SER A 33 -21.05 9.94 10.04
C SER A 33 -21.22 10.52 8.64
N TYR A 34 -22.46 10.77 8.24
CA TYR A 34 -22.75 11.44 6.97
C TYR A 34 -23.91 12.43 7.12
N HIS A 35 -23.90 13.45 6.27
CA HIS A 35 -24.99 14.41 6.11
C HIS A 35 -25.58 14.28 4.71
N ALA A 36 -26.90 14.14 4.61
CA ALA A 36 -27.57 13.86 3.33
C ALA A 36 -27.40 14.96 2.27
N VAL A 37 -27.10 16.19 2.68
CA VAL A 37 -27.00 17.36 1.78
C VAL A 37 -25.55 17.66 1.39
N ASP A 38 -24.62 17.58 2.35
CA ASP A 38 -23.23 18.00 2.14
C ASP A 38 -22.27 16.84 1.85
N SER A 39 -22.70 15.59 2.07
CA SER A 39 -21.86 14.41 1.83
C SER A 39 -22.01 13.90 0.40
N SER A 40 -20.89 13.87 -0.33
CA SER A 40 -20.80 13.34 -1.69
C SER A 40 -19.80 12.18 -1.77
N ASP A 41 -19.85 11.42 -2.86
CA ASP A 41 -18.87 10.35 -3.09
C ASP A 41 -17.44 10.86 -3.13
N MET A 42 -17.21 12.04 -3.70
CA MET A 42 -15.90 12.67 -3.74
C MET A 42 -15.41 13.07 -2.35
N ALA A 43 -16.31 13.52 -1.46
CA ALA A 43 -15.97 13.85 -0.08
C ALA A 43 -15.47 12.62 0.67
N PHE A 44 -16.17 11.47 0.55
CA PHE A 44 -15.74 10.22 1.19
C PHE A 44 -14.45 9.64 0.60
N GLN A 45 -14.22 9.79 -0.70
CA GLN A 45 -12.94 9.41 -1.31
C GLN A 45 -11.78 10.24 -0.76
N MET A 46 -11.96 11.57 -0.62
CA MET A 46 -10.92 12.43 -0.03
C MET A 46 -10.72 12.16 1.46
N ALA A 47 -11.79 12.01 2.23
CA ALA A 47 -11.71 11.67 3.65
C ALA A 47 -10.93 10.37 3.88
N ALA A 48 -11.20 9.35 3.06
CA ALA A 48 -10.48 8.09 3.10
C ALA A 48 -8.97 8.24 2.80
N LYS A 49 -8.62 9.04 1.78
CA LYS A 49 -7.20 9.34 1.46
C LYS A 49 -6.48 10.06 2.60
N LEU A 50 -7.15 11.02 3.24
CA LEU A 50 -6.59 11.75 4.38
C LEU A 50 -6.38 10.81 5.58
N ALA A 51 -7.39 10.00 5.92
CA ALA A 51 -7.31 9.01 6.98
C ALA A 51 -6.16 8.01 6.76
N MET A 52 -5.99 7.53 5.52
CA MET A 52 -4.86 6.66 5.16
C MET A 52 -3.52 7.37 5.31
N LYS A 53 -3.41 8.64 4.88
CA LYS A 53 -2.16 9.41 5.00
C LYS A 53 -1.72 9.56 6.45
N GLU A 54 -2.65 9.89 7.34
CA GLU A 54 -2.38 10.07 8.77
C GLU A 54 -2.14 8.74 9.48
N GLY A 55 -3.00 7.74 9.22
CA GLY A 55 -2.89 6.42 9.82
C GLY A 55 -1.58 5.70 9.45
N MET A 56 -1.20 5.74 8.16
CA MET A 56 0.01 5.08 7.68
C MET A 56 1.28 5.71 8.25
N ALA A 57 1.29 7.01 8.53
CA ALA A 57 2.43 7.66 9.17
C ALA A 57 2.68 7.14 10.60
N ALA A 58 1.61 6.77 11.31
CA ALA A 58 1.69 6.18 12.66
C ALA A 58 2.07 4.68 12.64
N CYS A 59 1.95 3.99 11.51
CA CYS A 59 2.21 2.56 11.38
C CYS A 59 3.67 2.19 11.10
N SER A 60 4.62 3.14 11.13
CA SER A 60 6.05 2.91 10.86
C SER A 60 6.30 2.12 9.55
N PRO A 61 5.95 2.69 8.39
CA PRO A 61 6.04 1.99 7.11
C PRO A 61 7.49 1.66 6.76
N VAL A 62 7.70 0.47 6.19
CA VAL A 62 9.01 -0.01 5.73
C VAL A 62 9.04 -0.14 4.21
N LEU A 63 10.21 0.06 3.61
CA LEU A 63 10.41 -0.16 2.19
C LEU A 63 10.70 -1.64 1.93
N LEU A 64 9.95 -2.25 1.02
CA LEU A 64 10.18 -3.62 0.58
C LEU A 64 10.91 -3.61 -0.76
N GLU A 65 11.85 -4.53 -0.92
CA GLU A 65 12.53 -4.79 -2.19
C GLU A 65 12.16 -6.20 -2.71
N PRO A 66 12.04 -6.39 -4.03
CA PRO A 66 11.74 -7.68 -4.59
C PRO A 66 12.95 -8.61 -4.46
N ILE A 67 12.74 -9.79 -3.87
CA ILE A 67 13.74 -10.85 -3.83
C ILE A 67 13.52 -11.78 -5.01
N MET A 68 14.52 -11.85 -5.89
CA MET A 68 14.49 -12.74 -7.05
C MET A 68 15.03 -14.12 -6.67
N LYS A 69 14.28 -15.17 -7.00
CA LYS A 69 14.80 -16.53 -6.97
C LYS A 69 15.64 -16.75 -8.23
N VAL A 70 16.96 -16.76 -8.07
CA VAL A 70 17.90 -16.96 -9.18
C VAL A 70 18.36 -18.42 -9.22
N GLU A 71 18.36 -19.01 -10.41
CA GLU A 71 18.97 -20.31 -10.69
C GLU A 71 20.18 -20.09 -11.58
N ILE A 72 21.34 -20.61 -11.16
CA ILE A 72 22.60 -20.46 -11.89
C ILE A 72 23.13 -21.85 -12.20
N VAL A 73 23.34 -22.12 -13.49
CA VAL A 73 23.93 -23.36 -13.98
C VAL A 73 25.36 -23.07 -14.43
N THR A 74 26.32 -23.80 -13.88
CA THR A 74 27.74 -23.59 -14.16
C THR A 74 28.54 -24.88 -14.01
N PRO A 75 29.64 -25.05 -14.77
CA PRO A 75 30.62 -26.11 -14.52
C PRO A 75 31.18 -26.10 -13.09
N SER A 76 31.53 -27.28 -12.56
CA SER A 76 31.95 -27.46 -11.15
C SER A 76 33.22 -26.71 -10.77
N ASP A 77 34.08 -26.40 -11.72
CA ASP A 77 35.32 -25.63 -11.55
C ASP A 77 35.10 -24.12 -11.43
N ALA A 78 33.95 -23.61 -11.86
CA ALA A 78 33.59 -22.19 -11.83
C ALA A 78 32.69 -21.80 -10.64
N THR A 79 32.25 -22.76 -9.83
CA THR A 79 31.34 -22.54 -8.68
C THR A 79 31.86 -21.50 -7.68
N SER A 80 33.16 -21.52 -7.38
CA SER A 80 33.76 -20.56 -6.43
C SER A 80 33.73 -19.11 -6.90
N LYS A 81 33.71 -18.86 -8.21
CA LYS A 81 33.66 -17.51 -8.79
C LYS A 81 32.25 -16.94 -8.87
N ILE A 82 31.22 -17.79 -8.75
CA ILE A 82 29.81 -17.44 -8.95
C ILE A 82 29.08 -17.16 -7.63
N ILE A 83 29.59 -17.72 -6.52
CA ILE A 83 29.01 -17.56 -5.19
C ILE A 83 29.58 -16.32 -4.46
N ALA A 84 30.71 -15.77 -4.94
CA ALA A 84 31.42 -14.65 -4.33
C ALA A 84 30.83 -13.28 -4.71
#